data_AF-A0A2V5ZK06-F1
#
_entry.id   AF-A0A2V5ZK06-F1
#
_cell.length_a   1.000
_cell.length_b   1.000
_cell.length_c   1.000
_cell.angle_alpha   90.00
_cell.angle_beta   90.00
_cell.angle_gamma   90.00
#
_symmetry.space_group_name_H-M   'P 1'
#
loop_
_entity.id
_entity.type
_entity.pdbx_description
1 polymer ?
#
loop_
_entity_poly.entity_id
_entity_poly.type
_entity_poly.pdbx_seq_one_letter_code
_entity_poly.pdbx_strand_id
1 'polypeptide(L)' 'MATKILELGERIKSLTLIPSSGGAFEIRANGKLLHSKLDSGEWPDFDEIVKAVKKAK' A
#
# COMPACT_ATOMS: atom_id res chain seq x y z
N MET A 1 -5.65 -3.11 -6.30
CA MET A 1 -4.63 -3.09 -5.23
C MET A 1 -5.14 -3.67 -3.91
N ALA A 2 -6.20 -3.10 -3.30
CA ALA A 2 -6.68 -3.54 -1.98
C ALA A 2 -6.98 -5.05 -1.90
N THR A 3 -7.69 -5.61 -2.88
CA THR A 3 -7.96 -7.05 -2.98
C THR A 3 -6.68 -7.89 -2.94
N LYS A 4 -5.64 -7.48 -3.67
CA LYS A 4 -4.33 -8.15 -3.72
C LYS A 4 -3.60 -8.16 -2.37
N ILE A 5 -3.83 -7.13 -1.54
CA ILE A 5 -3.31 -7.11 -0.15
C ILE A 5 -4.14 -8.06 0.73
N LEU A 6 -5.46 -8.08 0.56
CA LEU A 6 -6.36 -8.95 1.33
C LEU A 6 -6.15 -10.44 1.04
N GLU A 7 -5.64 -10.80 -0.14
CA GLU A 7 -5.19 -12.18 -0.46
C GLU A 7 -4.08 -12.70 0.47
N LEU A 8 -3.44 -11.82 1.26
CA LEU A 8 -2.49 -12.23 2.30
C LEU A 8 -3.14 -12.83 3.56
N GLY A 9 -4.47 -12.81 3.63
CA GLY A 9 -5.26 -13.48 4.67
C GLY A 9 -4.96 -12.97 6.08
N GLU A 10 -4.79 -13.89 7.02
CA GLU A 10 -4.60 -13.62 8.46
C GLU A 10 -3.38 -12.75 8.79
N ARG A 11 -2.47 -12.56 7.83
CA ARG A 11 -1.34 -11.63 7.98
C ARG A 11 -1.76 -10.17 8.06
N ILE A 12 -2.96 -9.84 7.60
CA ILE A 12 -3.50 -8.48 7.59
C ILE A 12 -4.52 -8.35 8.70
N LYS A 13 -4.14 -7.65 9.78
CA LYS A 13 -5.05 -7.34 10.88
C LYS A 13 -6.20 -6.42 10.45
N SER A 14 -5.89 -5.44 9.61
CA SER A 14 -6.86 -4.46 9.12
C SER A 14 -6.34 -3.78 7.86
N LEU A 15 -7.26 -3.39 6.98
CA LEU A 15 -6.99 -2.54 5.82
C LEU A 15 -7.96 -1.37 5.83
N THR A 16 -7.44 -0.17 5.62
CA THR A 16 -8.25 1.06 5.57
C THR A 16 -8.03 1.76 4.23
N LEU A 17 -9.12 2.09 3.55
CA LEU A 17 -9.10 2.97 2.39
C LEU A 17 -9.37 4.39 2.86
N ILE A 18 -8.39 5.27 2.67
CA ILE A 18 -8.49 6.68 3.04
C ILE A 18 -8.71 7.47 1.75
N PRO A 19 -9.91 8.04 1.53
CA PRO A 19 -10.14 8.94 0.41
C PRO A 19 -9.17 10.11 0.47
N SER A 20 -8.63 10.50 -0.69
CA SER A 20 -7.71 11.62 -0.80
C SER A 20 -7.99 12.41 -2.09
N SER A 21 -7.38 13.59 -2.19
CA SER A 21 -7.51 14.51 -3.32
C SER A 21 -6.16 14.76 -3.99
N GLY A 22 -6.15 15.55 -5.07
CA GLY A 22 -4.90 16.01 -5.71
C GLY A 22 -4.13 14.92 -6.45
N GLY A 23 -4.78 13.80 -6.80
CA GLY A 23 -4.13 12.69 -7.48
C GLY A 23 -3.22 11.84 -6.58
N ALA A 24 -3.35 11.98 -5.25
CA ALA A 24 -2.59 11.22 -4.28
C ALA A 24 -2.86 9.71 -4.42
N PHE A 25 -1.78 8.93 -4.38
CA PHE A 25 -1.85 7.49 -4.23
C PHE A 25 -0.71 7.05 -3.32
N GLU A 26 -1.05 6.81 -2.05
CA GLU A 26 -0.09 6.45 -1.02
C GLU A 26 -0.41 5.10 -0.43
N ILE A 27 0.64 4.34 -0.12
CA ILE A 27 0.53 3.04 0.53
C ILE A 27 1.40 3.06 1.77
N ARG A 28 0.79 2.74 2.91
CA ARG A 28 1.47 2.63 4.20
C ARG A 28 1.24 1.26 4.80
N ALA A 29 2.28 0.68 5.40
CA ALA A 29 2.19 -0.52 6.21
C ALA A 29 2.69 -0.19 7.63
N ASN A 30 1.86 -0.45 8.64
CA ASN A 30 2.17 -0.13 10.05
C ASN A 30 2.65 1.32 10.24
N GLY A 31 1.99 2.27 9.56
CA GLY A 31 2.34 3.70 9.58
C GLY A 31 3.52 4.10 8.69
N LYS A 32 4.37 3.16 8.27
CA LYS A 32 5.53 3.41 7.39
C LYS A 32 5.09 3.58 5.94
N LEU A 33 5.52 4.67 5.31
CA LEU A 33 5.31 4.93 3.89
C LEU A 33 6.10 3.91 3.04
N LEU A 34 5.39 3.21 2.17
CA LEU A 34 5.96 2.29 1.18
C LEU A 34 6.04 2.93 -0.20
N HIS A 35 5.04 3.74 -0.56
CA HIS A 35 4.99 4.47 -1.84
C HIS A 35 4.15 5.72 -1.70
N SER A 36 4.54 6.79 -2.41
CA SER A 36 3.72 7.97 -2.65
C SER A 36 3.87 8.40 -4.10
N LYS A 37 2.77 8.35 -4.87
CA LYS A 37 2.77 8.79 -6.27
C LYS A 37 3.07 10.29 -6.41
N LEU A 38 2.73 11.11 -5.42
CA LEU A 38 3.03 12.54 -5.47
C LEU A 38 4.53 12.82 -5.34
N ASP A 39 5.25 11.95 -4.64
CA ASP A 39 6.70 12.03 -4.48
C ASP A 39 7.43 11.38 -5.66
N SER A 40 7.03 10.16 -6.04
CA SER A 40 7.69 9.42 -7.11
C SER A 40 7.29 9.86 -8.52
N GLY A 41 6.18 10.57 -8.68
CA GLY A 41 5.53 10.84 -9.97
C GLY A 41 4.84 9.63 -10.62
N GLU A 42 5.29 8.43 -10.27
CA GLU A 42 4.87 7.18 -10.91
C GLU A 42 3.90 6.34 -10.07
N TRP A 43 3.14 5.48 -10.75
CA TRP A 43 2.39 4.41 -10.09
C TRP A 43 3.34 3.34 -9.55
N PRO A 44 3.04 2.71 -8.40
CA PRO A 44 3.89 1.64 -7.88
C PRO A 44 3.72 0.36 -8.69
N ASP A 45 4.76 -0.46 -8.72
CA ASP A 45 4.61 -1.87 -9.06
C ASP A 45 3.85 -2.60 -7.95
N PHE A 46 2.70 -3.18 -8.29
CA PHE A 46 1.83 -3.80 -7.30
C PHE A 46 2.40 -5.10 -6.71
N ASP A 47 3.27 -5.81 -7.42
CA ASP A 47 3.96 -7.00 -6.89
C ASP A 47 5.05 -6.61 -5.89
N GLU A 48 5.79 -5.54 -6.15
CA GLU A 48 6.77 -4.98 -5.21
C GLU A 48 6.12 -4.49 -3.93
N ILE A 49 4.97 -3.80 -4.02
CA ILE A 49 4.21 -3.39 -2.84
C ILE A 49 3.77 -4.60 -2.02
N VAL A 50 3.23 -5.65 -2.65
CA VAL A 50 2.84 -6.85 -1.91
C VAL A 50 4.05 -7.49 -1.22
N LYS A 51 5.21 -7.58 -1.90
CA LYS A 51 6.46 -8.06 -1.28
C LYS A 51 6.89 -7.18 -0.10
N ALA A 52 6.76 -5.85 -0.21
CA ALA A 52 7.09 -4.92 0.86
C ALA A 52 6.15 -5.06 2.06
N VAL A 53 4.83 -5.17 1.85
CA VAL A 53 3.84 -5.44 2.90
C VAL A 53 4.14 -6.78 3.59
N LYS A 54 4.49 -7.83 2.83
CA LYS A 54 4.90 -9.12 3.41
C LYS A 54 6.15 -9.03 4.29
N LYS A 55 7.00 -8.02 4.12
CA LYS A 55 8.24 -7.83 4.90
C LYS A 55 8.07 -6.81 6.04
N ALA A 56 7.00 -6.01 6.02
CA ALA A 56 6.68 -5.08 7.08
C ALA A 56 6.36 -5.87 8.36
N LYS A 57 7.04 -5.52 9.45
CA LYS A 57 6.82 -6.09 10.79
C LYS A 57 5.87 -5.22 11.57
#